data_AF-A0A2K3J452-F1
#
_entry.id   AF-A0A2K3J452-F1
#
_cell.length_a   1.000
_cell.length_b   1.000
_cell.length_c   1.000
_cell.angle_alpha   90.00
_cell.angle_beta   90.00
_cell.angle_gamma   90.00
#
_symmetry.space_group_name_H-M   'P 1'
#
loop_
_entity.id
_entity.type
_entity.pdbx_description
1 polymer ?
#
loop_
_entity_poly.entity_id
_entity_poly.type
_entity_poly.pdbx_seq_one_letter_code
_entity_poly.pdbx_strand_id
1 'polypeptide(L)' 'MERKLREINGSLVVTRPKQICDLYKMKNGDMLEIEPICIGELRLRKKSCVENAYNGRRNVLNCF' A
#
# COMPACT_ATOMS: atom_id res chain seq x y z
N MET A 1 -12.45 16.19 -1.12
CA MET A 1 -11.51 16.23 0.03
C MET A 1 -10.12 16.36 -0.53
N GLU A 2 -9.43 17.46 -0.27
CA GLU A 2 -8.08 17.71 -0.79
C GLU A 2 -7.02 17.44 0.28
N ARG A 3 -5.83 16.99 -0.13
CA ARG A 3 -4.69 16.73 0.76
C ARG A 3 -3.42 17.32 0.16
N LYS A 4 -2.62 17.96 1.00
CA LYS A 4 -1.35 18.58 0.60
C LYS A 4 -0.26 17.50 0.43
N LEU A 5 0.46 17.55 -0.68
CA LEU A 5 1.72 16.81 -0.86
C LEU A 5 2.80 17.39 0.05
N ARG A 6 3.58 16.52 0.69
CA ARG A 6 4.67 16.90 1.57
C ARG A 6 5.97 16.29 1.08
N GLU A 7 7.06 17.01 1.24
CA GLU A 7 8.39 16.47 0.98
C GLU A 7 9.02 15.99 2.29
N ILE A 8 9.49 14.75 2.31
CA ILE A 8 10.19 14.15 3.45
C ILE A 8 11.40 13.40 2.88
N ASN A 9 12.61 13.76 3.33
CA ASN A 9 13.86 13.14 2.88
C ASN A 9 14.00 13.08 1.34
N GLY A 10 13.65 14.17 0.65
CA GLY A 10 13.71 14.26 -0.82
C GLY A 10 12.61 13.47 -1.55
N SER A 11 11.66 12.89 -0.84
CA SER A 11 10.54 12.13 -1.42
C SER A 11 9.21 12.87 -1.22
N LEU A 12 8.39 12.92 -2.28
CA LEU A 12 7.02 13.41 -2.19
C LEU A 12 6.11 12.34 -1.57
N VAL A 13 5.41 12.72 -0.51
CA VAL A 13 4.55 11.85 0.28
C VAL A 13 3.16 12.48 0.40
N VAL A 14 2.14 11.66 0.14
CA VAL A 14 0.73 11.99 0.43
C VAL A 14 0.25 11.14 1.61
N THR A 15 -0.39 11.78 2.57
CA THR A 15 -0.89 11.08 3.77
C THR A 15 -2.29 10.56 3.52
N ARG A 16 -2.50 9.28 3.79
CA ARG A 16 -3.81 8.63 3.67
C ARG A 16 -4.56 8.73 5.01
N PRO A 17 -5.85 9.09 4.99
CA PRO A 17 -6.69 9.07 6.19
C PRO A 17 -6.74 7.65 6.79
N LYS A 18 -6.74 7.56 8.12
CA LYS A 18 -6.81 6.28 8.84
C LYS A 18 -8.04 5.46 8.44
N GLN A 19 -9.18 6.11 8.24
CA GLN A 19 -10.43 5.44 7.81
C GLN A 19 -10.27 4.71 6.47
N ILE A 20 -9.50 5.27 5.52
CA ILE A 20 -9.22 4.61 4.24
C ILE A 20 -8.30 3.42 4.46
N CYS A 21 -7.26 3.57 5.29
CA CYS A 21 -6.38 2.46 5.63
C CYS A 21 -7.15 1.31 6.29
N ASP A 22 -8.05 1.61 7.22
CA ASP A 22 -8.86 0.61 7.92
C ASP A 22 -9.80 -0.12 6.95
N LEU A 23 -10.47 0.62 6.04
CA LEU A 23 -11.37 0.07 5.02
C LEU A 23 -10.65 -0.94 4.11
N TYR A 24 -9.43 -0.62 3.67
CA TYR A 24 -8.63 -1.48 2.80
C TYR A 24 -7.66 -2.40 3.57
N LYS A 25 -7.80 -2.50 4.89
CA LYS A 25 -6.94 -3.31 5.78
C LYS A 25 -5.45 -3.08 5.53
N MET A 26 -5.06 -1.83 5.30
CA MET A 26 -3.68 -1.40 5.06
C MET A 26 -2.98 -1.13 6.39
N LYS A 27 -1.78 -1.66 6.55
CA LYS A 27 -0.93 -1.53 7.74
C LYS A 27 0.44 -0.97 7.37
N ASN A 28 1.15 -0.45 8.36
CA ASN A 28 2.54 -0.06 8.16
C ASN A 28 3.37 -1.27 7.71
N GLY A 29 4.22 -1.10 6.70
CA GLY A 29 5.01 -2.17 6.08
C GLY A 29 4.30 -2.94 4.97
N ASP A 30 3.01 -2.72 4.70
CA ASP A 30 2.34 -3.34 3.56
C ASP A 30 2.93 -2.83 2.23
N MET A 31 3.12 -3.76 1.29
CA MET A 31 3.50 -3.42 -0.08
C MET A 31 2.29 -2.97 -0.89
N LEU A 32 2.46 -1.84 -1.58
CA LEU A 32 1.45 -1.25 -2.43
C LEU A 32 1.99 -1.09 -3.85
N GLU A 33 1.17 -1.45 -4.81
CA GLU A 33 1.37 -1.16 -6.22
C GLU A 33 0.75 0.20 -6.55
N ILE A 34 1.48 0.99 -7.33
CA ILE A 34 1.04 2.29 -7.83
C ILE A 34 0.91 2.16 -9.35
N GLU A 35 -0.28 2.40 -9.87
CA GLU A 35 -0.54 2.37 -11.30
C GLU A 35 -1.15 3.70 -11.74
N PRO A 36 -0.65 4.37 -12.78
CA PRO A 36 -1.37 5.46 -13.41
C PRO A 36 -2.64 4.93 -14.09
N ILE A 37 -3.79 5.57 -13.89
CA ILE A 37 -5.03 5.22 -14.61
C ILE A 37 -5.24 6.18 -15.78
N CYS A 38 -5.13 7.49 -15.52
CA CYS A 38 -5.34 8.58 -16.46
C CYS A 38 -4.50 9.81 -16.04
N ILE A 39 -4.52 10.87 -16.84
CA ILE A 39 -3.81 12.12 -16.53
C ILE A 39 -4.31 12.67 -15.18
N GLY A 40 -3.40 12.77 -14.21
CA GLY A 40 -3.70 13.27 -12.87
C GLY A 40 -4.28 12.24 -11.89
N GLU A 41 -4.47 10.99 -12.32
CA GLU A 41 -5.05 9.94 -11.47
C GLU A 41 -4.12 8.72 -11.33
N LEU A 42 -3.98 8.24 -10.09
CA LEU A 42 -3.27 7.02 -9.77
C LEU A 42 -4.16 6.08 -8.94
N ARG A 43 -3.99 4.77 -9.17
CA ARG A 43 -4.54 3.70 -8.35
C ARG A 43 -3.48 3.23 -7.36
N LEU A 44 -3.89 3.05 -6.12
CA LEU A 44 -3.11 2.31 -5.13
C LEU A 44 -3.78 0.95 -4.92
N ARG A 45 -3.02 -0.13 -5.11
CA ARG A 45 -3.50 -1.49 -4.87
C ARG A 45 -2.60 -2.15 -3.83
N LYS A 46 -3.20 -2.73 -2.78
CA LYS A 46 -2.43 -3.56 -1.86
C LYS A 46 -2.03 -4.84 -2.60
N LYS A 47 -0.74 -5.12 -2.70
CA LYS A 47 -0.32 -6.46 -3.14
C LYS A 47 -0.63 -7.39 -1.98
N SER A 48 -1.49 -8.38 -2.21
CA SER A 48 -1.54 -9.54 -1.34
C SER A 48 -0.10 -10.05 -1.22
N CYS A 49 0.36 -10.28 0.00
CA CYS A 49 1.63 -10.93 0.23
C CYS A 49 1.57 -12.29 -0.49
N VAL A 50 2.03 -12.36 -1.74
CA VAL A 50 2.59 -13.60 -2.23
C VAL A 50 3.77 -13.82 -1.31
N GLU A 51 3.71 -14.89 -0.54
CA GLU A 51 4.79 -15.34 0.32
C GLU A 51 6.11 -15.21 -0.43
N ASN A 52 6.89 -14.17 -0.13
CA ASN A 52 8.30 -14.21 -0.42
C ASN A 52 8.85 -15.24 0.55
N ALA A 53 8.95 -16.48 0.06
CA ALA A 53 9.65 -17.58 0.69
C ALA A 53 11.13 -17.19 0.86
N TYR A 54 11.43 -16.42 1.89
CA TYR A 54 12.76 -16.36 2.46
C TYR A 54 12.85 -17.44 3.53
N ASN A 55 13.39 -18.58 3.08
CA ASN A 55 13.91 -19.73 3.84
C ASN A 55 13.53 -19.84 5.32
N GLY A 56 12.70 -20.83 5.64
CA GLY A 56 12.81 -21.53 6.91
C GLY A 56 11.63 -21.44 7.89
N ARG A 57 10.38 -21.53 7.42
CA ARG A 57 9.25 -22.23 8.08
C ARG A 57 7.96 -21.91 7.31
N ARG A 58 7.42 -22.93 6.65
CA ARG A 58 6.11 -22.88 5.99
C ARG A 58 5.05 -22.58 7.05
N ASN A 59 4.27 -21.53 6.84
CA ASN A 59 2.92 -21.43 7.37
C ASN A 59 2.04 -20.96 6.22
N VAL A 60 1.60 -21.94 5.43
CA VAL A 60 0.56 -21.75 4.41
C VAL A 60 -0.70 -21.30 5.14
N LEU A 61 -0.98 -20.01 5.13
CA LEU A 61 -2.26 -19.47 5.53
C LEU A 61 -3.05 -19.16 4.27
N ASN A 62 -3.85 -20.16 3.85
CA ASN A 62 -4.96 -19.96 2.93
C ASN A 62 -5.79 -18.79 3.42
N CYS A 63 -5.75 -17.68 2.69
CA CYS A 63 -6.68 -16.59 2.85
C CYS A 63 -7.76 -16.78 1.78
N PHE A 64 -8.92 -17.28 2.22
CA PHE A 64 -10.18 -17.14 1.50
C PHE A 64 -10.53 -15.66 1.31
#